data_AF-A0A7S2PYS6-F1
#
_entry.id   AF-A0A7S2PYS6-F1
#
_cell.length_a   1.000
_cell.length_b   1.000
_cell.length_c   1.000
_cell.angle_alpha   90.00
_cell.angle_beta   90.00
_cell.angle_gamma   90.00
#
_symmetry.space_group_name_H-M   'P 1'
#
loop_
_entity.id
_entity.type
_entity.pdbx_description
1 polymer ?
#
loop_
_entity_poly.entity_id
_entity_poly.type
_entity_poly.pdbx_seq_one_letter_code
_entity_poly.pdbx_strand_id
1 'polypeptide(L)'
;MLRTSTTSTVCRRAVTIARRNLSNASSTTSSTRQSSALAGDTGRKATHLHHAMTSFLAIAAPVVMFTPDSYTDGMINKGFGMLVATTVSAHSWIGMNYVATDYVPKVSKALVGPARVFNAALGLVTFVGLSKIALNDKGGIKGAIKGLWRPQQKE
;
A
#
# COMPACT_ATOMS: atom_id res chain seq x y z
N MET A 1 8.43 3.66 -78.46
CA MET A 1 7.21 3.18 -77.77
C MET A 1 7.62 2.50 -76.48
N LEU A 2 7.17 3.03 -75.34
CA LEU A 2 7.34 2.43 -74.01
C LEU A 2 6.48 1.16 -73.89
N ARG A 3 6.98 0.14 -73.18
CA ARG A 3 6.16 -0.62 -72.22
C ARG A 3 7.01 -1.31 -71.15
N THR A 4 6.75 -0.84 -69.95
CA THR A 4 7.05 -1.37 -68.61
C THR A 4 6.35 -2.70 -68.32
N SER A 5 6.97 -3.52 -67.45
CA SER A 5 6.36 -4.32 -66.34
C SER A 5 7.44 -5.26 -65.77
N THR A 6 8.17 -4.95 -64.68
CA THR A 6 7.88 -5.17 -63.23
C THR A 6 7.36 -6.58 -62.92
N THR A 7 8.11 -7.44 -62.22
CA THR A 7 7.96 -7.85 -60.79
C THR A 7 8.83 -9.10 -60.56
N SER A 8 9.41 -9.50 -59.43
CA SER A 8 9.52 -9.01 -58.05
C SER A 8 10.66 -9.81 -57.40
N THR A 9 11.77 -9.20 -57.00
CA THR A 9 12.76 -9.83 -56.12
C THR A 9 12.52 -9.39 -54.68
N VAL A 10 12.10 -10.35 -53.85
CA VAL A 10 11.93 -10.22 -52.40
C VAL A 10 13.30 -9.97 -51.78
N CYS A 11 13.63 -8.71 -51.53
CA CYS A 11 14.84 -8.33 -50.81
C CYS A 11 14.55 -8.43 -49.29
N ARG A 12 15.07 -9.47 -48.65
CA ARG A 12 15.08 -9.61 -47.18
C ARG A 12 15.89 -8.45 -46.59
N ARG A 13 15.21 -7.44 -46.05
CA ARG A 13 15.85 -6.41 -45.21
C ARG A 13 16.22 -7.03 -43.86
N ALA A 14 17.52 -7.30 -43.68
CA ALA A 14 18.10 -7.45 -42.37
C ALA A 14 18.00 -6.09 -41.64
N VAL A 15 17.13 -6.00 -40.65
CA VAL A 15 17.06 -4.84 -39.75
C VAL A 15 18.23 -4.96 -38.78
N THR A 16 19.37 -4.41 -39.17
CA THR A 16 20.48 -4.15 -38.26
C THR A 16 20.05 -3.01 -37.34
N ILE A 17 19.50 -3.34 -36.17
CA ILE A 17 19.21 -2.35 -35.12
C ILE A 17 20.54 -1.79 -34.63
N ALA A 18 20.94 -0.66 -35.21
CA ALA A 18 22.03 0.16 -34.72
C ALA A 18 21.65 0.71 -33.34
N ARG A 19 22.10 0.03 -32.27
CA ARG A 19 22.07 0.57 -30.90
C ARG A 19 23.14 1.66 -30.79
N ARG A 20 22.77 2.90 -31.12
CA ARG A 20 23.48 4.10 -30.67
C ARG A 20 22.66 4.75 -29.56
N ASN A 21 23.11 4.58 -28.33
CA ASN A 21 23.29 5.76 -27.50
C ASN A 21 24.49 5.56 -26.57
N LEU A 22 25.49 6.40 -26.83
CA LEU A 22 26.75 6.51 -26.12
C LEU A 22 26.52 7.17 -24.75
N SER A 23 27.24 6.63 -23.77
CA SER A 23 28.07 7.35 -22.81
C SER A 23 27.50 8.61 -22.15
N ASN A 24 27.31 8.54 -20.82
CA ASN A 24 28.17 9.37 -19.97
C ASN A 24 28.33 8.78 -18.58
N ALA A 25 29.61 8.65 -18.19
CA ALA A 25 30.02 8.48 -16.82
C ALA A 25 29.51 9.66 -15.98
N SER A 26 28.84 9.38 -14.89
CA SER A 26 28.69 10.31 -13.78
C SER A 26 28.87 9.50 -12.53
N SER A 27 30.06 9.68 -11.94
CA SER A 27 30.41 9.45 -10.54
C SER A 27 29.54 8.44 -9.81
N THR A 28 30.15 7.31 -9.49
CA THR A 28 29.79 6.42 -8.38
C THR A 28 29.89 7.20 -7.06
N THR A 29 29.02 8.19 -6.86
CA THR A 29 28.63 8.61 -5.52
C THR A 29 27.71 7.50 -5.06
N SER A 30 28.30 6.49 -4.41
CA SER A 30 27.60 5.64 -3.47
C SER A 30 27.06 6.53 -2.35
N SER A 31 26.01 7.30 -2.66
CA SER A 31 25.15 7.82 -1.61
C SER A 31 24.54 6.58 -1.01
N THR A 32 25.04 6.23 0.17
CA THR A 32 24.35 5.36 1.09
C THR A 32 22.98 6.00 1.25
N ARG A 33 22.00 5.58 0.44
CA ARG A 33 20.60 6.01 0.57
C ARG A 33 20.22 5.58 1.97
N GLN A 34 20.34 6.50 2.91
CA GLN A 34 19.80 6.34 4.24
C GLN A 34 18.30 6.14 4.00
N SER A 35 17.86 4.89 4.07
CA SER A 35 16.46 4.54 4.02
C SER A 35 15.84 5.18 5.26
N SER A 36 15.29 6.38 5.06
CA SER A 36 14.62 7.08 6.13
C SER A 36 13.42 6.22 6.53
N ALA A 37 13.34 5.81 7.79
CA ALA A 37 12.24 4.95 8.28
C ALA A 37 10.86 5.58 8.04
N LEU A 38 10.83 6.91 7.86
CA LEU A 38 9.66 7.70 7.52
C LEU A 38 9.19 7.54 6.07
N ALA A 39 10.06 7.04 5.19
CA ALA A 39 9.77 6.70 3.80
C ALA A 39 9.22 5.26 3.72
N GLY A 40 8.10 5.01 4.42
CA GLY A 40 7.46 3.69 4.51
C GLY A 40 6.91 3.17 3.18
N ASP A 41 6.92 3.99 2.13
CA ASP A 41 6.62 3.68 0.73
C ASP A 41 7.85 3.21 -0.08
N THR A 42 9.06 3.33 0.49
CA THR A 42 10.30 3.05 -0.25
C THR A 42 10.88 1.68 0.09
N GLY A 43 11.20 0.92 -0.97
CA GLY A 43 11.92 -0.34 -0.88
C GLY A 43 11.05 -1.59 -1.04
N ARG A 44 11.66 -2.62 -1.63
CA ARG A 44 11.00 -3.88 -2.03
C ARG A 44 10.30 -4.60 -0.87
N LYS A 45 10.84 -4.47 0.35
CA LYS A 45 10.26 -5.05 1.57
C LYS A 45 8.98 -4.35 2.01
N ALA A 46 8.94 -3.01 1.95
CA ALA A 46 7.78 -2.23 2.33
C ALA A 46 6.60 -2.51 1.38
N THR A 47 6.87 -2.60 0.08
CA THR A 47 5.86 -2.98 -0.92
C THR A 47 5.34 -4.41 -0.71
N HIS A 48 6.23 -5.36 -0.43
CA HIS A 48 5.83 -6.74 -0.13
C HIS A 48 4.96 -6.82 1.14
N LEU A 49 5.34 -6.08 2.18
CA LEU A 49 4.58 -5.98 3.41
C LEU A 49 3.21 -5.34 3.15
N HIS A 50 3.15 -4.27 2.36
CA HIS A 50 1.90 -3.61 2.00
C HIS A 50 0.94 -4.57 1.30
N HIS A 51 1.41 -5.35 0.33
CA HIS A 51 0.60 -6.38 -0.33
C HIS A 51 0.19 -7.51 0.62
N ALA A 52 1.10 -7.98 1.48
CA ALA A 52 0.77 -8.99 2.48
C ALA A 52 -0.32 -8.51 3.44
N MET A 53 -0.26 -7.24 3.87
CA MET A 53 -1.29 -6.61 4.69
C MET A 53 -2.63 -6.51 3.95
N THR A 54 -2.63 -6.17 2.66
CA THR A 54 -3.84 -6.16 1.82
C THR A 54 -4.46 -7.55 1.71
N SER A 55 -3.65 -8.57 1.39
CA SER A 55 -4.12 -9.96 1.30
C SER A 55 -4.64 -10.46 2.64
N PHE A 56 -3.96 -10.11 3.74
CA PHE A 56 -4.43 -10.43 5.09
C PHE A 56 -5.81 -9.83 5.35
N LEU A 57 -6.01 -8.51 5.11
CA LEU A 57 -7.33 -7.90 5.31
C LEU A 57 -8.42 -8.55 4.46
N ALA A 58 -8.12 -8.84 3.20
CA ALA A 58 -9.08 -9.43 2.27
C ALA A 58 -9.61 -10.79 2.73
N ILE A 59 -8.76 -11.59 3.41
CA ILE A 59 -9.14 -12.90 3.94
C ILE A 59 -9.68 -12.77 5.37
N ALA A 60 -9.02 -11.97 6.22
CA ALA A 60 -9.36 -11.82 7.62
C ALA A 60 -10.74 -11.21 7.83
N ALA A 61 -11.15 -10.25 6.99
CA ALA A 61 -12.44 -9.57 7.10
C ALA A 61 -13.64 -10.54 6.96
N PRO A 62 -13.78 -11.34 5.88
CA PRO A 62 -14.88 -12.30 5.80
C PRO A 62 -14.76 -13.39 6.87
N VAL A 63 -13.56 -13.93 7.11
CA VAL A 63 -13.35 -14.98 8.12
C VAL A 63 -13.89 -14.55 9.47
N VAL A 64 -13.48 -13.38 9.98
CA VAL A 64 -13.91 -12.96 11.31
C VAL A 64 -15.37 -12.55 11.38
N MET A 65 -15.95 -12.02 10.31
CA MET A 65 -17.38 -11.70 10.29
C MET A 65 -18.25 -12.96 10.38
N PHE A 66 -17.82 -14.06 9.75
CA PHE A 66 -18.58 -15.32 9.72
C PHE A 66 -18.22 -16.31 10.84
N THR A 67 -17.10 -16.14 11.55
CA THR A 67 -16.79 -17.01 12.70
C THR A 67 -17.82 -16.78 13.83
N PRO A 68 -18.43 -17.86 14.38
CA PRO A 68 -19.35 -17.75 15.51
C PRO A 68 -18.68 -17.10 16.73
N ASP A 69 -19.46 -16.33 17.50
CA ASP A 69 -18.92 -15.55 18.62
C ASP A 69 -18.31 -16.44 19.71
N SER A 70 -18.85 -17.67 19.89
CA SER A 70 -18.34 -18.69 20.82
C SER A 70 -16.87 -19.10 20.61
N TYR A 71 -16.35 -19.02 19.37
CA TYR A 71 -14.95 -19.34 19.06
C TYR A 71 -14.03 -18.12 19.11
N THR A 72 -14.62 -16.92 19.17
CA THR A 72 -13.86 -15.67 19.15
C THR A 72 -13.86 -14.96 20.49
N ASP A 73 -14.59 -15.43 21.49
CA ASP A 73 -14.77 -14.69 22.74
C ASP A 73 -13.47 -14.43 23.52
N GLY A 74 -13.46 -13.30 24.24
CA GLY A 74 -12.36 -12.90 25.11
C GLY A 74 -11.08 -12.52 24.36
N MET A 75 -9.98 -13.22 24.67
CA MET A 75 -8.62 -12.87 24.22
C MET A 75 -8.44 -13.00 22.70
N ILE A 76 -9.15 -13.92 22.04
CA ILE A 76 -9.04 -14.12 20.59
C ILE A 76 -9.60 -12.90 19.85
N ASN A 77 -10.75 -12.37 20.27
CA ASN A 77 -11.32 -11.15 19.68
C ASN A 77 -10.39 -9.95 19.87
N LYS A 78 -9.79 -9.81 21.06
CA LYS A 78 -8.85 -8.71 21.36
C LYS A 78 -7.58 -8.82 20.53
N GLY A 79 -6.99 -10.02 20.44
CA GLY A 79 -5.81 -10.29 19.63
C GLY A 79 -6.06 -10.07 18.15
N PHE A 80 -7.18 -10.57 17.63
CA PHE A 80 -7.59 -10.31 16.26
C PHE A 80 -7.86 -8.81 16.01
N GLY A 81 -8.56 -8.15 16.93
CA GLY A 81 -8.80 -6.71 16.88
C GLY A 81 -7.49 -5.91 16.84
N MET A 82 -6.48 -6.31 17.62
CA MET A 82 -5.14 -5.70 17.59
C MET A 82 -4.42 -5.95 16.26
N LEU A 83 -4.55 -7.15 15.67
CA LEU A 83 -3.99 -7.44 14.35
C LEU A 83 -4.66 -6.60 13.26
N VAL A 84 -5.99 -6.47 13.30
CA VAL A 84 -6.73 -5.60 12.38
C VAL A 84 -6.33 -4.14 12.58
N ALA A 85 -6.28 -3.65 13.82
CA ALA A 85 -5.86 -2.28 14.14
C ALA A 85 -4.46 -1.99 13.60
N THR A 86 -3.50 -2.88 13.85
CA THR A 86 -2.12 -2.77 13.34
C THR A 86 -2.11 -2.72 11.82
N THR A 87 -2.82 -3.67 11.20
CA THR A 87 -2.75 -3.83 9.74
C THR A 87 -3.44 -2.68 9.00
N VAL A 88 -4.62 -2.25 9.47
CA VAL A 88 -5.34 -1.09 8.91
C VAL A 88 -4.49 0.17 9.03
N SER A 89 -3.93 0.46 10.20
CA SER A 89 -3.12 1.65 10.40
C SER A 89 -1.84 1.63 9.58
N ALA A 90 -1.12 0.51 9.54
CA ALA A 90 0.10 0.37 8.76
C ALA A 90 -0.15 0.42 7.24
N HIS A 91 -1.21 -0.25 6.76
CA HIS A 91 -1.62 -0.19 5.35
C HIS A 91 -1.99 1.25 4.96
N SER A 92 -2.74 1.96 5.80
CA SER A 92 -3.16 3.34 5.56
C SER A 92 -1.98 4.32 5.58
N TRP A 93 -1.02 4.15 6.50
CA TRP A 93 0.18 4.98 6.57
C TRP A 93 1.04 4.86 5.30
N ILE A 94 1.28 3.64 4.83
CA ILE A 94 2.03 3.39 3.59
C ILE A 94 1.27 3.96 2.38
N GLY A 95 -0.04 3.70 2.28
CA GLY A 95 -0.88 4.23 1.21
C GLY A 95 -0.86 5.76 1.15
N MET A 96 -0.98 6.43 2.29
CA MET A 96 -0.91 7.89 2.37
C MET A 96 0.47 8.44 2.01
N ASN A 97 1.55 7.70 2.25
CA ASN A 97 2.87 8.09 1.80
C ASN A 97 3.02 8.01 0.27
N TYR A 98 2.41 7.01 -0.39
CA TYR A 98 2.35 6.99 -1.87
C TYR A 98 1.57 8.19 -2.42
N VAL A 99 0.43 8.52 -1.81
CA VAL A 99 -0.34 9.74 -2.17
C VAL A 99 0.51 10.99 -1.97
N ALA A 100 1.23 11.08 -0.84
CA ALA A 100 2.10 12.22 -0.58
C ALA A 100 3.22 12.34 -1.63
N THR A 101 3.84 11.24 -2.05
CA THR A 101 4.88 11.28 -3.09
C THR A 101 4.34 11.63 -4.48
N ASP A 102 3.10 11.28 -4.79
CA ASP A 102 2.51 11.53 -6.11
C ASP A 102 2.01 12.97 -6.28
N TYR A 103 1.60 13.63 -5.19
CA TYR A 103 0.94 14.95 -5.24
C TYR A 103 1.72 16.07 -4.57
N VAL A 104 2.42 15.83 -3.46
CA VAL A 104 3.11 16.90 -2.72
C VAL A 104 4.23 17.56 -3.53
N PRO A 105 5.08 16.83 -4.29
CA PRO A 105 6.12 17.45 -5.11
C PRO A 105 5.58 18.39 -6.20
N LYS A 106 4.32 18.21 -6.63
CA LYS A 106 3.67 19.09 -7.61
C LYS A 106 3.30 20.45 -7.02
N VAL A 107 3.10 20.52 -5.71
CA VAL A 107 2.84 21.77 -4.98
C VAL A 107 4.16 22.36 -4.46
N SER A 108 4.94 21.56 -3.73
CA SER A 108 6.25 21.95 -3.22
C SER A 108 7.07 20.73 -2.82
N LYS A 109 8.28 20.62 -3.38
CA LYS A 109 9.22 19.52 -3.05
C LYS A 109 9.68 19.55 -1.59
N ALA A 110 9.70 20.72 -0.95
CA ALA A 110 10.10 20.87 0.45
C ALA A 110 9.08 20.27 1.42
N LEU A 111 7.80 20.14 1.01
CA LEU A 111 6.72 19.67 1.87
C LEU A 111 6.65 18.13 1.96
N VAL A 112 7.40 17.38 1.16
CA VAL A 112 7.35 15.91 1.15
C VAL A 112 7.76 15.33 2.50
N GLY A 113 8.82 15.88 3.12
CA GLY A 113 9.27 15.48 4.45
C GLY A 113 8.21 15.72 5.53
N PRO A 114 7.73 16.97 5.70
CA PRO A 114 6.64 17.29 6.62
C PRO A 114 5.37 16.46 6.41
N ALA A 115 4.96 16.23 5.16
CA ALA A 115 3.78 15.41 4.85
C ALA A 115 3.94 13.96 5.34
N ARG A 116 5.13 13.37 5.18
CA ARG A 116 5.43 12.02 5.70
C ARG A 116 5.42 11.96 7.23
N VAL A 117 5.88 13.01 7.91
CA VAL A 117 5.80 13.12 9.38
C VAL A 117 4.34 13.15 9.81
N PHE A 118 3.53 14.00 9.16
CA PHE A 118 2.11 14.10 9.44
C PHE A 118 1.38 12.77 9.24
N ASN A 119 1.63 12.08 8.12
CA ASN A 119 1.04 10.77 7.85
C ASN A 119 1.43 9.72 8.90
N ALA A 120 2.69 9.74 9.37
CA ALA A 120 3.15 8.84 10.43
C ALA A 120 2.44 9.12 11.76
N ALA A 121 2.30 10.40 12.13
CA ALA A 121 1.55 10.80 13.31
C ALA A 121 0.08 10.39 13.23
N LEU A 122 -0.56 10.61 12.08
CA LEU A 122 -1.95 10.22 11.84
C LEU A 122 -2.12 8.70 11.92
N GLY A 123 -1.22 7.92 11.30
CA GLY A 123 -1.22 6.46 11.39
C GLY A 123 -1.08 5.96 12.84
N LEU A 124 -0.26 6.62 13.65
CA LEU A 124 -0.10 6.30 15.07
C LEU A 124 -1.38 6.62 15.86
N VAL A 125 -1.99 7.78 15.64
CA VAL A 125 -3.28 8.15 16.28
C VAL A 125 -4.37 7.14 15.91
N THR A 126 -4.47 6.75 14.64
CA THR A 126 -5.41 5.72 14.18
C THR A 126 -5.13 4.39 14.86
N PHE A 127 -3.86 3.97 14.97
CA PHE A 127 -3.49 2.74 15.66
C PHE A 127 -3.91 2.76 17.13
N VAL A 128 -3.65 3.84 17.86
CA VAL A 128 -4.04 3.97 19.26
C VAL A 128 -5.56 3.95 19.41
N GLY A 129 -6.30 4.67 18.56
CA GLY A 129 -7.76 4.69 18.57
C GLY A 129 -8.37 3.29 18.33
N LEU A 130 -7.91 2.60 17.28
CA LEU A 130 -8.38 1.25 16.97
C LEU A 130 -7.96 0.22 18.03
N SER A 131 -6.76 0.35 18.58
CA SER A 131 -6.29 -0.52 19.67
C SER A 131 -7.13 -0.34 20.93
N LYS A 132 -7.53 0.90 21.25
CA LYS A 132 -8.43 1.19 22.37
C LYS A 132 -9.78 0.49 22.19
N ILE A 133 -10.37 0.55 21.00
CA ILE A 133 -11.62 -0.16 20.66
C ILE A 133 -11.41 -1.67 20.76
N ALA A 134 -10.31 -2.19 20.22
CA ALA A 134 -10.00 -3.63 20.24
C ALA A 134 -9.86 -4.19 21.67
N LEU A 135 -9.30 -3.42 22.60
CA LEU A 135 -8.98 -3.88 23.95
C LEU A 135 -10.08 -3.62 24.99
N ASN A 136 -10.82 -2.51 24.85
CA ASN A 136 -11.73 -2.02 25.88
C ASN A 136 -13.22 -2.15 25.55
N ASP A 137 -13.64 -2.22 24.28
CA ASP A 137 -15.06 -2.32 23.94
C ASP A 137 -15.59 -3.76 24.03
N LYS A 138 -16.85 -3.89 24.47
CA LYS A 138 -17.58 -5.17 24.53
C LYS A 138 -17.74 -5.74 23.12
N GLY A 139 -16.94 -6.75 22.79
CA GLY A 139 -16.92 -7.39 21.47
C GLY A 139 -15.88 -6.81 20.50
N GLY A 140 -15.05 -5.85 20.92
CA GLY A 140 -13.96 -5.29 20.11
C GLY A 140 -14.41 -4.72 18.76
N ILE A 141 -13.49 -4.71 17.79
CA ILE A 141 -13.76 -4.18 16.43
C ILE A 141 -14.92 -4.93 15.75
N LYS A 142 -14.98 -6.27 15.88
CA LYS A 142 -16.07 -7.09 15.33
C LYS A 142 -17.43 -6.72 15.93
N GLY A 143 -17.46 -6.52 17.24
CA GLY A 143 -18.65 -6.11 17.99
C GLY A 143 -19.13 -4.72 17.59
N ALA A 144 -18.22 -3.77 17.39
CA ALA A 144 -18.56 -2.45 16.88
C ALA A 144 -19.19 -2.52 15.48
N ILE A 145 -18.63 -3.32 14.57
CA ILE A 145 -19.19 -3.51 13.22
C ILE A 145 -20.55 -4.19 13.27
N LYS A 146 -20.70 -5.29 14.04
CA LYS A 146 -21.99 -5.98 14.21
C LYS A 146 -23.03 -5.07 14.88
N GLY A 147 -22.62 -4.26 15.84
CA GLY A 147 -23.49 -3.30 16.54
C GLY A 147 -24.04 -2.24 15.61
N LEU A 148 -23.25 -1.77 14.65
CA LEU A 148 -23.70 -0.84 13.62
C LEU A 148 -24.77 -1.45 12.70
N TRP A 149 -24.69 -2.76 12.43
CA TRP A 149 -25.63 -3.48 11.57
C TRP A 149 -26.87 -4.03 12.30
N ARG A 150 -26.87 -4.04 13.63
CA ARG A 150 -28.04 -4.46 14.41
C ARG A 150 -29.04 -3.30 14.49
N PRO A 151 -30.34 -3.55 14.30
CA PRO A 151 -31.34 -2.53 14.51
C PRO A 151 -31.25 -2.02 15.94
N GLN A 152 -31.30 -0.70 16.11
CA GLN A 152 -31.36 -0.06 17.43
C GLN A 152 -32.59 -0.62 18.15
N GLN A 153 -32.39 -1.33 19.26
CA GLN A 153 -33.50 -1.59 20.17
C GLN A 153 -33.87 -0.24 20.78
N LYS A 154 -35.02 0.29 20.38
CA LYS A 154 -35.65 1.39 21.11
C LYS A 154 -35.95 0.87 22.51
N GLU A 155 -35.39 1.52 23.52
CA GLU A 155 -35.87 1.42 24.90
C GLU A 155 -37.31 1.89 25.00
#